data_AF-A0AA38GT69-F1
#
_entry.id   AF-A0AA38GT69-F1
#
_cell.length_a   1.000
_cell.length_b   1.000
_cell.length_c   1.000
_cell.angle_alpha   90.00
_cell.angle_beta   90.00
_cell.angle_gamma   90.00
#
_symmetry.space_group_name_H-M   'P 1'
#
loop_
_entity.id
_entity.type
_entity.pdbx_description
1 polymer ?
#
loop_
_entity_poly.entity_id
_entity_poly.type
_entity_poly.pdbx_seq_one_letter_code
_entity_poly.pdbx_strand_id
1 'polypeptide(L)'
;MVIKRFRYITSDCDAVAVIYENQKYVNTPEDAVADVLKAGLDINCGTYLLRYALSAIQKGKLHESSIDRALFNLFSVRIRLGLFDGDPNYQRYANLGHQDVCSDDHRHLALEAARQGIVLLKNKDNTLPLTKSKVTSLALIGPNANALNTSLGDYA
;
A
#
# COMPACT_ATOMS: atom_id res chain seq x y z
N MET A 1 13.52 -0.25 -30.34
CA MET A 1 14.05 0.01 -28.98
C MET A 1 12.91 -0.14 -27.99
N VAL A 2 12.74 -1.31 -27.37
CA VAL A 2 11.69 -1.49 -26.35
C VAL A 2 12.14 -0.71 -25.12
N ILE A 3 11.42 0.35 -24.77
CA ILE A 3 11.64 1.07 -23.52
C ILE A 3 11.32 0.09 -22.39
N LYS A 4 12.35 -0.57 -21.83
CA LYS A 4 12.19 -1.36 -20.61
C LYS A 4 11.71 -0.40 -19.53
N ARG A 5 10.43 -0.49 -19.15
CA ARG A 5 9.88 0.24 -18.00
C ARG A 5 10.47 -0.35 -16.73
N PHE A 6 11.54 0.25 -16.23
CA PHE A 6 12.12 -0.07 -14.94
C PHE A 6 11.11 0.21 -13.83
N ARG A 7 10.83 -0.83 -13.05
CA ARG A 7 9.82 -0.93 -11.99
C ARG A 7 10.40 -1.90 -10.96
N TYR A 8 9.96 -1.77 -9.71
CA TYR A 8 10.31 -2.73 -8.66
C TYR A 8 9.07 -3.45 -8.15
N ILE A 9 9.26 -4.65 -7.61
CA ILE A 9 8.25 -5.45 -6.90
C ILE A 9 8.63 -5.45 -5.42
N THR A 10 7.69 -5.07 -4.56
CA THR A 10 7.82 -5.21 -3.11
C THR A 10 7.03 -6.40 -2.62
N SER A 11 7.55 -7.08 -1.60
CA SER A 11 6.79 -8.11 -0.89
C SER A 11 5.74 -7.43 -0.01
N ASP A 12 4.69 -8.17 0.31
CA ASP A 12 3.95 -7.88 1.54
C ASP A 12 4.88 -8.05 2.76
N CYS A 13 4.51 -7.47 3.89
CA CYS A 13 5.32 -7.47 5.08
C CYS A 13 5.45 -8.89 5.66
N ASP A 14 6.70 -9.31 5.85
CA ASP A 14 7.12 -10.65 6.28
C ASP A 14 6.82 -11.80 5.30
N ALA A 15 6.31 -11.52 4.10
CA ALA A 15 6.00 -12.58 3.13
C ALA A 15 7.22 -13.46 2.78
N VAL A 16 8.43 -12.90 2.73
CA VAL A 16 9.66 -13.68 2.50
C VAL A 16 9.97 -14.60 3.69
N ALA A 17 9.68 -14.16 4.91
CA ALA A 17 9.83 -14.98 6.11
C ALA A 17 8.86 -16.16 6.09
N VAL A 18 7.60 -15.89 5.77
CA VAL A 18 6.50 -16.86 5.74
C VAL A 18 6.79 -18.06 4.84
N ILE A 19 7.47 -17.86 3.70
CA ILE A 19 7.90 -18.93 2.77
C ILE A 19 8.67 -20.04 3.51
N TYR A 20 9.54 -19.66 4.45
CA TYR A 20 10.36 -20.60 5.23
C TYR A 20 9.74 -20.92 6.60
N GLU A 21 9.32 -19.91 7.36
CA GLU A 21 8.91 -20.07 8.76
C GLU A 21 7.57 -20.80 8.90
N ASN A 22 6.62 -20.57 7.98
CA ASN A 22 5.26 -21.08 8.09
C ASN A 22 4.90 -22.05 6.97
N GLN A 23 5.16 -21.68 5.72
CA GLN A 23 4.75 -22.45 4.56
C GLN A 23 5.66 -23.65 4.28
N LYS A 24 6.90 -23.62 4.77
CA LYS A 24 7.90 -24.68 4.56
C LYS A 24 8.12 -24.99 3.07
N TYR A 25 8.01 -23.98 2.21
CA TYR A 25 8.25 -24.11 0.77
C TYR A 25 9.73 -24.38 0.47
N VAL A 26 10.62 -23.88 1.33
CA VAL A 26 12.07 -24.10 1.26
C VAL A 26 12.63 -24.62 2.57
N ASN A 27 13.85 -25.17 2.50
CA ASN A 27 14.52 -25.80 3.65
C ASN A 27 15.38 -24.84 4.47
N THR A 28 15.82 -23.70 3.93
CA THR A 28 16.61 -22.70 4.67
C THR A 28 16.15 -21.27 4.36
N PRO A 29 16.38 -20.30 5.27
CA PRO A 29 16.02 -18.91 5.00
C PRO A 29 16.79 -18.31 3.81
N GLU A 30 18.02 -18.77 3.53
CA GLU A 30 18.76 -18.38 2.33
C GLU A 30 18.12 -18.87 1.04
N ASP A 31 17.48 -20.05 1.05
CA ASP A 31 16.72 -20.53 -0.12
C ASP A 31 15.52 -19.61 -0.39
N ALA A 32 14.83 -19.15 0.67
CA ALA A 32 13.71 -18.21 0.53
C ALA A 32 14.19 -16.90 -0.12
N VAL A 33 15.30 -16.32 0.37
CA VAL A 33 15.89 -15.10 -0.21
C VAL A 33 16.36 -15.33 -1.65
N ALA A 34 16.99 -16.47 -1.92
CA ALA A 34 17.46 -16.80 -3.26
C ALA A 34 16.30 -16.92 -4.25
N ASP A 35 15.25 -17.64 -3.88
CA ASP A 35 14.10 -17.90 -4.74
C ASP A 35 13.31 -16.62 -5.04
N VAL A 36 13.04 -15.77 -4.03
CA VAL A 36 12.28 -14.53 -4.27
C VAL A 36 13.06 -13.54 -5.14
N LEU A 37 14.38 -13.40 -4.94
CA LEU A 37 15.21 -12.50 -5.76
C LEU A 37 15.36 -13.00 -7.20
N LYS A 38 15.43 -14.33 -7.40
CA LYS A 38 15.40 -14.95 -8.74
C LYS A 38 14.04 -14.80 -9.41
N ALA A 39 12.95 -14.88 -8.64
CA ALA A 39 11.60 -14.69 -9.12
C ALA A 39 11.27 -13.24 -9.50
N GLY A 40 12.12 -12.28 -9.13
CA GLY A 40 12.01 -10.88 -9.53
C GLY A 40 11.62 -9.92 -8.40
N LEU A 41 11.52 -10.38 -7.16
CA LEU A 41 11.36 -9.49 -6.00
C LEU A 41 12.53 -8.50 -5.96
N ASP A 42 12.26 -7.24 -5.59
CA ASP A 42 13.29 -6.21 -5.50
C ASP A 42 13.38 -5.63 -4.07
N ILE A 43 12.24 -5.49 -3.39
CA ILE A 43 12.15 -4.95 -2.04
C ILE A 43 11.47 -5.97 -1.13
N ASN A 44 12.04 -6.20 0.04
CA ASN A 44 11.42 -6.97 1.09
C ASN A 44 10.88 -6.03 2.17
N CYS A 45 9.55 -5.95 2.32
CA CYS A 45 8.98 -5.46 3.57
C CYS A 45 9.22 -6.53 4.63
N GLY A 46 10.18 -6.29 5.52
CA GLY A 46 10.66 -7.28 6.49
C GLY A 46 12.19 -7.29 6.54
N THR A 47 12.76 -8.29 7.20
CA THR A 47 14.21 -8.32 7.51
C THR A 47 14.97 -9.47 6.84
N TYR A 48 14.30 -10.31 6.05
CA TYR A 48 14.89 -11.54 5.52
C TYR A 48 16.01 -11.29 4.51
N LEU A 49 15.81 -10.38 3.55
CA LEU A 49 16.87 -10.01 2.61
C LEU A 49 18.07 -9.41 3.36
N LEU A 50 17.82 -8.52 4.32
CA LEU A 50 18.87 -7.90 5.15
C LEU A 50 19.69 -8.95 5.92
N ARG A 51 19.04 -9.96 6.48
CA ARG A 51 19.67 -10.98 7.34
C ARG A 51 20.38 -12.08 6.55
N TYR A 52 19.85 -12.47 5.38
CA TYR A 52 20.24 -13.72 4.72
C TYR A 52 20.72 -13.57 3.27
N ALA A 53 20.66 -12.39 2.65
CA ALA A 53 21.15 -12.24 1.26
C ALA A 53 22.66 -12.47 1.14
N LEU A 54 23.45 -11.95 2.08
CA LEU A 54 24.91 -12.16 2.08
C LEU A 54 25.27 -13.64 2.26
N SER A 55 24.63 -14.34 3.21
CA SER A 55 24.89 -15.76 3.42
C SER A 55 24.39 -16.61 2.25
N ALA A 56 23.31 -16.22 1.57
CA ALA A 56 22.85 -16.86 0.34
C ALA A 56 23.89 -16.75 -0.79
N ILE A 57 24.55 -15.59 -0.93
CA ILE A 57 25.64 -15.40 -1.89
C ILE A 57 26.86 -16.26 -1.52
N GLN A 58 27.29 -16.20 -0.26
CA GLN A 58 28.45 -16.97 0.22
C GLN A 58 28.25 -18.50 0.06
N LYS A 59 27.02 -18.98 0.19
CA LYS A 59 26.64 -20.38 -0.04
C LYS A 59 26.40 -20.73 -1.51
N GLY A 60 26.59 -19.79 -2.45
CA GLY A 60 26.38 -20.00 -3.88
C GLY A 60 24.91 -20.16 -4.31
N LYS A 61 23.96 -19.83 -3.43
CA LYS A 61 22.51 -19.94 -3.70
C LYS A 61 21.98 -18.76 -4.52
N LEU A 62 22.62 -17.60 -4.39
CA LEU A 62 22.25 -16.33 -5.02
C LEU A 62 23.50 -15.70 -5.66
N HIS A 63 23.34 -15.06 -6.82
CA HIS A 63 24.41 -14.27 -7.43
C HIS A 63 24.23 -12.79 -7.10
N GLU A 64 25.31 -12.06 -6.83
CA GLU A 64 25.30 -10.63 -6.48
C GLU A 64 24.55 -9.77 -7.51
N SER A 65 24.64 -10.12 -8.80
CA SER A 65 23.88 -9.45 -9.87
C SER A 65 22.35 -9.48 -9.69
N SER A 66 21.82 -10.40 -8.89
CA SER A 66 20.40 -10.43 -8.53
C SER A 66 20.03 -9.28 -7.58
N ILE A 67 20.96 -8.90 -6.70
CA ILE A 67 20.86 -7.72 -5.84
C ILE A 67 21.06 -6.45 -6.68
N ASP A 68 22.04 -6.44 -7.58
CA ASP A 68 22.27 -5.29 -8.47
C ASP A 68 21.03 -4.99 -9.31
N ARG A 69 20.35 -6.01 -9.84
CA ARG A 69 19.07 -5.88 -10.54
C ARG A 69 18.02 -5.21 -9.66
N ALA A 70 17.87 -5.66 -8.42
CA ALA A 70 16.90 -5.13 -7.47
C ALA A 70 17.17 -3.66 -7.13
N LEU A 71 18.44 -3.33 -6.86
CA LEU A 71 18.88 -1.96 -6.61
C LEU A 71 18.69 -1.07 -7.84
N PHE A 72 19.06 -1.55 -9.03
CA PHE A 72 18.88 -0.82 -10.27
C PHE A 72 17.40 -0.47 -10.49
N ASN A 73 16.48 -1.41 -10.26
CA ASN A 73 15.04 -1.17 -10.34
C ASN A 73 14.54 -0.15 -9.32
N LEU A 74 14.94 -0.28 -8.05
CA LEU A 74 14.59 0.64 -6.97
C LEU A 74 15.06 2.08 -7.27
N PHE A 75 16.35 2.24 -7.58
CA PHE A 75 16.94 3.55 -7.84
C PHE A 75 16.42 4.15 -9.15
N SER A 76 16.14 3.34 -10.18
CA SER A 76 15.48 3.83 -11.40
C SER A 76 14.14 4.48 -11.12
N VAL A 77 13.33 3.92 -10.21
CA VAL A 77 12.06 4.55 -9.80
C VAL A 77 12.31 5.83 -9.01
N ARG A 78 13.27 5.84 -8.08
CA ARG A 78 13.61 7.04 -7.29
C ARG A 78 14.14 8.19 -8.15
N ILE A 79 14.98 7.90 -9.14
CA ILE A 79 15.46 8.88 -10.12
C ILE A 79 14.29 9.45 -10.94
N ARG A 80 13.37 8.60 -11.41
CA ARG A 80 12.17 9.06 -12.14
C ARG A 80 11.23 9.94 -11.29
N LEU A 81 11.30 9.81 -9.97
CA LEU A 81 10.57 10.65 -9.02
C LEU A 81 11.31 11.96 -8.70
N GLY A 82 12.50 12.17 -9.24
CA GLY A 82 13.30 13.39 -9.05
C GLY A 82 14.05 13.46 -7.72
N LEU A 83 14.18 12.34 -6.99
CA LEU A 83 14.83 12.35 -5.65
C LEU A 83 16.33 12.69 -5.69
N PHE A 84 16.94 12.69 -6.88
CA PHE A 84 18.37 12.98 -7.08
C PHE A 84 18.60 14.22 -7.95
N ASP A 85 17.55 14.98 -8.28
CA ASP A 85 17.62 16.09 -9.23
C ASP A 85 18.02 17.42 -8.56
N GLY A 86 18.94 17.38 -7.59
CA GLY A 86 19.46 18.56 -6.89
C GLY A 86 18.63 18.97 -5.67
N ASP A 87 18.43 20.28 -5.48
CA ASP A 87 17.75 20.81 -4.29
C ASP A 87 16.26 20.38 -4.28
N PRO A 88 15.78 19.73 -3.21
CA PRO A 88 14.42 19.24 -3.10
C PRO A 88 13.36 20.35 -3.20
N ASN A 89 13.70 21.61 -2.89
CA ASN A 89 12.76 22.74 -2.94
C ASN A 89 12.34 23.13 -4.38
N TYR A 90 13.09 22.70 -5.39
CA TYR A 90 12.79 23.00 -6.80
C TYR A 90 12.22 21.81 -7.57
N GLN A 91 11.91 20.71 -6.88
CA GLN A 91 11.38 19.50 -7.50
C GLN A 91 9.90 19.60 -7.80
N ARG A 92 9.43 18.71 -8.69
CA ARG A 92 8.03 18.66 -9.16
C ARG A 92 6.98 18.67 -8.04
N TYR A 93 7.28 18.04 -6.91
CA TYR A 93 6.35 17.89 -5.78
C TYR A 93 6.71 18.77 -4.57
N ALA A 94 7.71 19.65 -4.71
CA ALA A 94 8.29 20.40 -3.60
C ALA A 94 7.32 21.40 -2.94
N ASN A 95 6.35 21.90 -3.72
CA ASN A 95 5.42 22.92 -3.26
C ASN A 95 4.18 22.34 -2.54
N LEU A 96 4.05 21.01 -2.48
CA LEU A 96 2.96 20.38 -1.73
C LEU A 96 3.24 20.52 -0.23
N GLY A 97 2.25 21.01 0.51
CA GLY A 97 2.38 21.26 1.94
C GLY A 97 1.08 21.04 2.71
N HIS A 98 1.05 21.53 3.95
CA HIS A 98 -0.08 21.33 4.85
C HIS A 98 -1.40 21.90 4.29
N GLN A 99 -1.34 23.00 3.53
CA GLN A 99 -2.51 23.59 2.88
C GLN A 99 -3.18 22.67 1.83
N ASP A 100 -2.41 21.74 1.26
CA ASP A 100 -2.92 20.79 0.27
C ASP A 100 -3.55 19.55 0.93
N VAL A 101 -3.31 19.34 2.22
CA VAL A 101 -3.90 18.26 3.02
C VAL A 101 -5.27 18.69 3.54
N CYS A 102 -6.28 17.82 3.37
CA CYS A 102 -7.64 18.08 3.86
C CYS A 102 -8.26 19.40 3.35
N SER A 103 -7.89 19.85 2.14
CA SER A 103 -8.51 20.99 1.47
C SER A 103 -10.01 20.77 1.27
N ASP A 104 -10.76 21.86 1.05
CA ASP A 104 -12.21 21.76 0.84
C ASP A 104 -12.56 20.88 -0.37
N ASP A 105 -11.78 20.94 -1.45
CA ASP A 105 -11.95 20.06 -2.61
C ASP A 105 -11.77 18.58 -2.25
N HIS A 106 -10.75 18.24 -1.45
CA HIS A 106 -10.54 16.86 -0.96
C HIS A 106 -11.67 16.38 -0.04
N ARG A 107 -12.19 17.27 0.82
CA ARG A 107 -13.33 16.98 1.70
C ARG A 107 -14.62 16.76 0.90
N HIS A 108 -14.84 17.56 -0.13
CA HIS A 108 -15.96 17.40 -1.06
C HIS A 108 -15.87 16.08 -1.83
N LEU A 109 -14.69 15.71 -2.32
CA LEU A 109 -14.47 14.44 -3.00
C LEU A 109 -14.75 13.23 -2.07
N ALA A 110 -14.26 13.27 -0.84
CA ALA A 110 -14.52 12.21 0.15
C ALA A 110 -16.02 12.08 0.47
N LEU A 111 -16.73 13.21 0.61
CA LEU A 111 -18.18 13.24 0.82
C LEU A 111 -18.94 12.63 -0.37
N GLU A 112 -18.52 12.94 -1.60
CA GLU A 112 -19.17 12.40 -2.79
C GLU A 112 -18.93 10.89 -2.94
N ALA A 113 -17.70 10.43 -2.68
CA ALA A 113 -17.39 9.01 -2.63
C ALA A 113 -18.27 8.26 -1.61
N ALA A 114 -18.47 8.84 -0.42
CA ALA A 114 -19.36 8.27 0.59
C ALA A 114 -20.83 8.24 0.14
N ARG A 115 -21.33 9.32 -0.48
CA ARG A 115 -22.71 9.38 -1.00
C ARG A 115 -22.99 8.34 -2.08
N GLN A 116 -22.04 8.12 -2.98
CA GLN A 116 -22.16 7.13 -4.06
C GLN A 116 -21.91 5.70 -3.59
N GLY A 117 -21.13 5.51 -2.52
CA GLY A 117 -20.80 4.19 -1.98
C GLY A 117 -21.89 3.54 -1.10
N ILE A 118 -22.88 4.31 -0.64
CA ILE A 118 -23.97 3.77 0.20
C ILE A 118 -24.93 2.92 -0.65
N VAL A 119 -25.17 1.68 -0.23
CA VAL A 119 -26.07 0.74 -0.91
C VAL A 119 -27.38 0.58 -0.14
N LEU A 120 -28.50 0.91 -0.79
CA LEU A 120 -29.84 0.65 -0.27
C LEU A 120 -30.26 -0.79 -0.58
N LEU A 121 -30.10 -1.70 0.39
CA LEU A 121 -30.42 -3.12 0.22
C LEU A 121 -31.93 -3.42 0.25
N LYS A 122 -32.71 -2.64 1.00
CA LYS A 122 -34.16 -2.85 1.17
C LYS A 122 -34.87 -1.53 1.41
N ASN A 123 -35.96 -1.29 0.67
CA ASN A 123 -36.89 -0.18 0.91
C ASN A 123 -38.32 -0.72 0.89
N LYS A 124 -38.87 -1.06 2.06
CA LYS A 124 -40.24 -1.56 2.19
C LYS A 124 -41.20 -0.37 2.31
N ASP A 125 -42.36 -0.48 1.68
CA ASP A 125 -43.48 0.49 1.76
C ASP A 125 -43.07 1.92 1.40
N ASN A 126 -42.02 2.09 0.59
CA ASN A 126 -41.42 3.40 0.25
C ASN A 126 -41.11 4.25 1.49
N THR A 127 -40.58 3.61 2.54
CA THR A 127 -40.25 4.29 3.81
C THR A 127 -39.20 5.38 3.62
N LEU A 128 -38.20 5.14 2.76
CA LEU A 128 -37.19 6.14 2.40
C LEU A 128 -37.50 6.79 1.04
N PRO A 129 -37.20 8.10 0.87
CA PRO A 129 -36.57 9.00 1.84
C PRO A 129 -37.53 9.52 2.92
N LEU A 130 -37.01 9.74 4.14
CA LEU A 130 -37.79 10.34 5.22
C LEU A 130 -38.14 11.79 4.88
N THR A 131 -39.41 12.16 5.02
CA THR A 131 -39.88 13.53 4.81
C THR A 131 -40.10 14.25 6.14
N LYS A 132 -39.51 15.43 6.31
CA LYS A 132 -39.63 16.25 7.53
C LYS A 132 -41.07 16.57 7.94
N SER A 133 -42.02 16.61 7.00
CA SER A 133 -43.44 16.84 7.28
C SER A 133 -44.14 15.65 7.95
N LYS A 134 -43.58 14.44 7.85
CA LYS A 134 -44.16 13.20 8.41
C LYS A 134 -43.40 12.66 9.61
N VAL A 135 -42.11 12.98 9.73
CA VAL A 135 -41.24 12.50 10.81
C VAL A 135 -40.70 13.70 11.59
N THR A 136 -41.19 13.89 12.82
CA THR A 136 -40.84 15.01 13.70
C THR A 136 -39.79 14.66 14.75
N SER A 137 -39.55 13.37 14.98
CA SER A 137 -38.52 12.86 15.89
C SER A 137 -37.89 11.58 15.36
N LEU A 138 -36.62 11.35 15.70
CA LEU A 138 -35.85 10.17 15.31
C LEU A 138 -35.11 9.61 16.52
N ALA A 139 -35.23 8.31 16.75
CA ALA A 139 -34.38 7.59 17.68
C ALA A 139 -33.21 6.96 16.91
N LEU A 140 -31.98 7.38 17.24
CA LEU A 140 -30.77 6.79 16.67
C LEU A 140 -30.23 5.73 17.63
N ILE A 141 -30.33 4.46 17.26
CA ILE A 141 -30.04 3.32 18.13
C ILE A 141 -29.05 2.38 17.42
N GLY A 142 -28.03 1.94 18.16
CA GLY A 142 -27.06 0.96 17.70
C GLY A 142 -25.62 1.39 18.04
N PRO A 143 -24.67 0.43 18.13
CA PRO A 143 -23.30 0.72 18.52
C PRO A 143 -22.57 1.67 17.54
N ASN A 144 -23.01 1.70 16.27
CA ASN A 144 -22.41 2.54 15.23
C ASN A 144 -23.00 3.95 15.14
N ALA A 145 -23.98 4.31 15.98
CA ALA A 145 -24.65 5.61 15.95
C ALA A 145 -23.69 6.80 16.17
N ASN A 146 -22.61 6.59 16.94
CA ASN A 146 -21.61 7.61 17.24
C ASN A 146 -20.19 7.00 17.33
N ALA A 147 -19.83 6.14 16.37
CA ALA A 147 -18.57 5.39 16.38
C ALA A 147 -17.61 5.89 15.29
N LEU A 148 -16.88 6.97 15.57
CA LEU A 148 -15.92 7.57 14.63
C LEU A 148 -14.83 6.59 14.18
N ASN A 149 -14.11 5.97 15.11
CA ASN A 149 -13.00 5.07 14.78
C ASN A 149 -13.47 3.84 13.98
N THR A 150 -14.61 3.26 14.35
CA THR A 150 -15.20 2.13 13.62
C THR A 150 -15.63 2.51 12.20
N SER A 151 -16.02 3.77 11.98
CA SER A 151 -16.45 4.25 10.67
C SER A 151 -15.30 4.50 9.70
N LEU A 152 -14.08 4.70 10.22
CA LEU A 152 -12.87 4.86 9.41
C LEU A 152 -12.34 3.50 8.91
N GLY A 153 -12.63 2.41 9.62
CA GLY A 153 -12.19 1.07 9.25
C GLY A 153 -10.76 0.77 9.71
N ASP A 154 -10.04 -0.01 8.91
CA ASP A 154 -8.62 -0.33 9.11
C ASP A 154 -7.73 0.56 8.22
N TYR A 155 -6.42 0.62 8.50
CA TYR A 155 -5.45 1.48 7.78
C TYR A 155 -5.83 2.98 7.72
N ALA A 156 -6.63 3.46 8.68
CA ALA A 156 -7.11 4.84 8.79
C ALA A 156 -6.24 5.76 9.65
#